data_AF-A0A0G1TCD9-F1
#
_entry.id   AF-A0A0G1TCD9-F1
#
_cell.length_a   1.000
_cell.length_b   1.000
_cell.length_c   1.000
_cell.angle_alpha   90.00
_cell.angle_beta   90.00
_cell.angle_gamma   90.00
#
_symmetry.space_group_name_H-M   'P 1'
#
loop_
_entity.id
_entity.type
_entity.pdbx_description
1 polymer ?
#
loop_
_entity_poly.entity_id
_entity_poly.type
_entity_poly.pdbx_seq_one_letter_code
_entity_poly.pdbx_strand_id
1 'polypeptide(L)'
;MADFQQIQSLTKGPNSQNGDNGSLPQNSATVLQEVNRYLIEKAVAERAKNVGLPYIDIEKFPINPDVLRLVAVEDAEKSLSVPFFKIGKKVRLAVYEPGRESFLSVLKRLQNDGYECELSLASDIGIRNALKLYTSGQLQVAQPVHNVVSLQDERLFEKELQNLIELKNKILKLPSEEALNELHVGAIRAGASDIHYQPEEKSCIVRFRIDGILHVVFELPNDIYHNFVNQLKYKSQMKLNVDNIPVRHLRISPCLDSWGRQWNTSKKPQI
;
A
#
# COMPACT_ATOMS: atom_id res chain seq x y z
N MET A 1 -3.45 53.88 -40.71
CA MET A 1 -4.49 52.95 -40.24
C MET A 1 -4.53 51.77 -41.21
N ALA A 2 -3.54 50.88 -41.10
CA ALA A 2 -3.43 49.66 -41.87
C ALA A 2 -3.38 48.47 -40.89
N ASP A 3 -3.80 47.31 -41.37
CA ASP A 3 -3.71 45.99 -40.72
C ASP A 3 -4.64 45.65 -39.56
N PHE A 4 -5.95 45.62 -39.85
CA PHE A 4 -6.88 44.77 -39.09
C PHE A 4 -7.31 43.51 -39.86
N GLN A 5 -7.17 43.50 -41.20
CA GLN A 5 -7.58 42.35 -42.03
C GLN A 5 -6.49 41.27 -42.19
N GLN A 6 -5.22 41.60 -41.91
CA GLN A 6 -4.11 40.65 -42.02
C GLN A 6 -4.05 39.65 -40.85
N ILE A 7 -4.69 39.95 -39.72
CA ILE A 7 -4.62 39.11 -38.50
C ILE A 7 -5.62 37.94 -38.55
N GLN A 8 -6.71 38.06 -39.31
CA GLN A 8 -7.74 37.01 -39.40
C GLN A 8 -7.36 35.83 -40.32
N SER A 9 -6.30 35.94 -41.12
CA SER A 9 -5.86 34.87 -42.02
C SER A 9 -4.88 33.88 -41.39
N LEU A 10 -4.35 34.18 -40.20
CA LEU A 10 -3.37 33.33 -39.50
C LEU A 10 -3.99 32.32 -38.52
N THR A 11 -5.32 32.33 -38.32
CA THR A 11 -6.01 31.44 -37.37
C THR A 11 -6.78 30.28 -38.03
N LYS A 12 -6.72 30.14 -39.35
CA LYS A 12 -7.30 28.97 -40.04
C LYS A 12 -6.32 27.80 -40.03
N GLY A 13 -6.33 27.05 -38.93
CA GLY A 13 -5.75 25.71 -38.88
C GLY A 13 -6.41 24.77 -39.90
N PRO A 14 -5.69 23.72 -40.35
CA PRO A 14 -6.15 22.85 -41.42
C PRO A 14 -7.42 22.11 -41.03
N ASN A 15 -8.35 22.12 -41.99
CA ASN A 15 -9.60 21.38 -41.98
C ASN A 15 -9.32 19.88 -41.81
N SER A 16 -9.73 19.29 -40.68
CA SER A 16 -9.78 17.84 -40.50
C SER A 16 -11.23 17.41 -40.38
N GLN A 17 -11.86 17.18 -41.52
CA GLN A 17 -12.89 16.17 -41.61
C GLN A 17 -12.16 14.86 -41.93
N ASN A 18 -12.06 13.97 -40.94
CA ASN A 18 -12.10 12.53 -41.13
C ASN A 18 -12.33 11.88 -39.77
N GLY A 19 -13.38 11.07 -39.70
CA GLY A 19 -13.73 10.31 -38.52
C GLY A 19 -12.64 9.31 -38.20
N ASP A 20 -12.15 9.38 -36.98
CA ASP A 20 -11.63 8.22 -36.28
C ASP A 20 -11.97 8.44 -34.80
N ASN A 21 -12.94 7.69 -34.28
CA ASN A 21 -13.19 7.59 -32.84
C ASN A 21 -12.06 6.75 -32.22
N GLY A 22 -10.84 7.28 -32.32
CA GLY A 22 -9.64 6.73 -31.69
C GLY A 22 -9.74 6.99 -30.20
N SER A 23 -9.99 5.92 -29.45
CA SER A 23 -9.88 5.91 -28.00
C SER A 23 -8.53 6.52 -27.60
N LEU A 24 -8.57 7.56 -26.74
CA LEU A 24 -7.38 8.14 -26.13
C LEU A 24 -6.51 6.99 -25.58
N PRO A 25 -5.23 6.88 -25.98
CA PRO A 25 -4.39 5.81 -25.47
C PRO A 25 -4.31 5.99 -23.94
N GLN A 26 -4.78 5.00 -23.17
CA GLN A 26 -4.88 5.09 -21.70
C GLN A 26 -3.56 5.50 -21.04
N ASN A 27 -2.43 5.28 -21.72
CA ASN A 27 -1.10 5.64 -21.26
C ASN A 27 -0.86 7.16 -21.19
N SER A 28 -1.46 7.99 -22.05
CA SER A 28 -1.22 9.45 -22.02
C SER A 28 -1.92 10.13 -20.84
N ALA A 29 -3.11 9.65 -20.47
CA ALA A 29 -3.83 10.13 -19.30
C ALA A 29 -3.09 9.81 -17.99
N THR A 30 -2.53 8.60 -17.87
CA THR A 30 -1.74 8.19 -16.70
C THR A 30 -0.47 9.04 -16.57
N VAL A 31 0.26 9.25 -17.67
CA VAL A 31 1.47 10.09 -17.66
C VAL A 31 1.15 11.54 -17.27
N LEU A 32 0.03 12.09 -17.76
CA LEU A 32 -0.40 13.44 -17.38
C LEU A 32 -0.76 13.54 -15.88
N GLN A 33 -1.39 12.52 -15.31
CA GLN A 33 -1.70 12.47 -13.88
C GLN A 33 -0.44 12.40 -13.02
N GLU A 34 0.56 11.61 -13.44
CA GLU A 34 1.85 11.52 -12.76
C GLU A 34 2.62 12.84 -12.80
N VAL A 35 2.67 13.49 -13.97
CA VAL A 35 3.31 14.80 -14.13
C VAL A 35 2.62 15.86 -13.26
N ASN A 36 1.28 15.91 -13.28
CA ASN A 36 0.51 16.84 -12.44
C ASN A 36 0.77 16.61 -10.96
N ARG A 37 0.84 15.34 -10.54
CA ARG A 37 1.14 14.99 -9.15
C ARG A 37 2.54 15.41 -8.74
N TYR A 38 3.54 15.17 -9.57
CA TYR A 38 4.91 15.60 -9.31
C TYR A 38 5.00 17.11 -9.07
N LEU A 39 4.30 17.91 -9.88
CA LEU A 39 4.25 19.36 -9.72
C LEU A 39 3.59 19.79 -8.40
N ILE A 40 2.51 19.12 -7.99
CA ILE A 40 1.82 19.37 -6.71
C ILE A 40 2.75 19.09 -5.53
N GLU A 41 3.40 17.92 -5.51
CA GLU A 41 4.32 17.57 -4.42
C GLU A 41 5.51 18.53 -4.34
N LYS A 42 6.03 18.97 -5.49
CA LYS A 42 7.09 19.98 -5.53
C LYS A 42 6.63 21.32 -4.94
N ALA A 43 5.42 21.78 -5.29
CA ALA A 43 4.85 23.01 -4.75
C ALA A 43 4.63 22.94 -3.23
N VAL A 44 4.17 21.79 -2.72
CA VAL A 44 4.00 21.57 -1.27
C VAL A 44 5.34 21.56 -0.55
N ALA A 45 6.38 20.95 -1.15
CA ALA A 45 7.73 20.98 -0.59
C ALA A 45 8.32 22.40 -0.52
N GLU A 46 8.07 23.24 -1.53
CA GLU A 46 8.44 24.66 -1.51
C GLU A 46 7.67 25.44 -0.44
N ARG A 47 6.36 25.20 -0.30
CA ARG A 47 5.54 25.78 0.76
C ARG A 47 6.06 25.39 2.15
N ALA A 48 6.43 24.13 2.36
CA ALA A 48 6.95 23.64 3.63
C ALA A 48 8.22 24.39 4.04
N LYS A 49 9.13 24.65 3.09
CA LYS A 49 10.34 25.46 3.33
C LYS A 49 10.00 26.88 3.77
N ASN A 50 9.02 27.53 3.14
CA ASN A 50 8.61 28.90 3.49
C ASN A 50 7.98 28.97 4.88
N VAL A 51 7.23 27.94 5.28
CA VAL A 51 6.57 27.86 6.59
C VAL A 51 7.55 27.38 7.68
N GLY A 52 8.71 26.82 7.31
CA GLY A 52 9.69 26.27 8.25
C GLY A 52 9.30 24.90 8.80
N LEU A 53 8.44 24.15 8.10
CA LEU A 53 8.02 22.80 8.48
C LEU A 53 8.66 21.75 7.55
N PRO A 54 8.95 20.53 8.05
CA PRO A 54 9.42 19.45 7.19
C PRO A 54 8.32 19.00 6.23
N TYR A 55 8.68 18.68 4.99
CA TYR A 55 7.78 18.10 3.99
C TYR A 55 7.83 16.57 4.05
N ILE A 56 6.67 15.92 3.90
CA ILE A 56 6.56 14.46 3.83
C ILE A 56 5.58 14.03 2.74
N ASP A 57 5.98 13.03 1.96
CA ASP A 57 5.11 12.33 1.02
C ASP A 57 4.51 11.11 1.74
N ILE A 58 3.24 11.24 2.14
CA ILE A 58 2.54 10.23 2.94
C ILE A 58 2.38 8.91 2.17
N GLU A 59 2.19 8.95 0.86
CA GLU A 59 1.93 7.73 0.09
C GLU A 59 3.16 6.82 -0.03
N LYS A 60 4.35 7.39 0.09
CA LYS A 60 5.60 6.62 0.13
C LYS A 60 5.92 6.10 1.52
N PHE A 61 5.19 6.53 2.55
CA PHE A 61 5.46 6.16 3.92
C PHE A 61 4.54 5.02 4.38
N PRO A 62 5.08 3.92 4.94
CA PRO A 62 4.26 2.86 5.52
C PRO A 62 3.63 3.37 6.83
N ILE A 63 2.32 3.56 6.83
CA ILE A 63 1.58 4.01 8.02
C ILE A 63 1.11 2.79 8.81
N ASN A 64 1.37 2.78 10.12
CA ASN A 64 0.79 1.78 11.01
C ASN A 64 -0.68 2.13 11.31
N PRO A 65 -1.64 1.21 11.06
CA PRO A 65 -3.04 1.31 11.46
C PRO A 65 -3.30 1.87 12.87
N ASP A 66 -2.50 1.48 13.86
CA ASP A 66 -2.68 1.88 15.26
C ASP A 66 -2.43 3.37 15.49
N VAL A 67 -1.59 3.98 14.66
CA VAL A 67 -1.28 5.41 14.74
C VAL A 67 -2.45 6.24 14.20
N LEU A 68 -3.13 5.75 13.16
CA LEU A 68 -4.31 6.39 12.58
C LEU A 68 -5.46 6.47 13.58
N ARG A 69 -5.57 5.51 14.51
CA ARG A 69 -6.62 5.49 15.54
C ARG A 69 -6.52 6.62 16.58
N LEU A 70 -5.40 7.33 16.66
CA LEU A 70 -5.25 8.47 17.59
C LEU A 70 -6.18 9.65 17.24
N VAL A 71 -6.51 9.79 15.95
CA VAL A 71 -7.39 10.85 15.45
C VAL A 71 -8.63 10.19 14.84
N ALA A 72 -9.81 10.66 15.20
CA ALA A 72 -11.06 10.15 14.65
C ALA A 72 -11.16 10.49 13.15
N VAL A 73 -11.87 9.66 12.37
CA VAL A 73 -12.04 9.84 10.91
C VAL A 73 -12.55 11.25 10.61
N GLU A 74 -13.57 11.66 11.36
CA GLU A 74 -14.29 12.91 11.15
C GLU A 74 -13.39 14.12 11.45
N ASP A 75 -12.56 14.00 12.47
CA ASP A 75 -11.57 15.02 12.84
C ASP A 75 -10.46 15.11 11.80
N ALA A 76 -9.98 13.96 11.31
CA ALA A 76 -8.90 13.88 10.32
C ALA A 76 -9.32 14.45 8.97
N GLU A 77 -10.56 14.18 8.54
CA GLU A 77 -11.15 14.74 7.32
C GLU A 77 -11.33 16.26 7.41
N LYS A 78 -11.89 16.76 8.53
CA LYS A 78 -12.11 18.20 8.73
C LYS A 78 -10.80 18.98 8.87
N SER A 79 -9.86 18.41 9.62
CA SER A 79 -8.55 19.04 9.84
C SER A 79 -7.60 18.91 8.65
N LEU A 80 -7.89 18.03 7.68
CA LEU A 80 -6.94 17.60 6.64
C LEU A 80 -5.57 17.30 7.27
N SER A 81 -5.61 16.43 8.28
CA SER A 81 -4.41 15.99 8.98
C SER A 81 -4.50 14.52 9.34
N VAL A 82 -3.36 13.83 9.29
CA VAL A 82 -3.27 12.40 9.57
C VAL A 82 -2.00 12.11 10.37
N PRO A 83 -2.09 11.40 11.50
CA PRO A 83 -0.91 10.91 12.21
C PRO A 83 -0.33 9.72 11.43
N PHE A 84 0.97 9.77 11.11
CA PHE A 84 1.60 8.72 10.30
C PHE A 84 2.70 7.96 11.04
N PHE A 85 3.20 8.51 12.15
CA PHE A 85 4.26 7.88 12.92
C PHE A 85 4.13 8.17 14.40
N LYS A 86 4.45 7.17 15.23
CA LYS A 86 4.42 7.26 16.70
C LYS A 86 5.62 6.52 17.29
N ILE A 87 6.35 7.18 18.19
CA ILE A 87 7.36 6.56 19.06
C ILE A 87 7.06 6.97 20.51
N GLY A 88 6.59 6.02 21.32
CA GLY A 88 6.25 6.29 22.72
C GLY A 88 5.19 7.40 22.83
N LYS A 89 5.59 8.55 23.38
CA LYS A 89 4.76 9.76 23.50
C LYS A 89 4.91 10.75 22.35
N LYS A 90 5.89 10.56 21.46
CA LYS A 90 6.09 11.43 20.29
C LYS A 90 5.24 10.96 19.13
N VAL A 91 4.42 11.84 18.58
CA VAL A 91 3.52 11.58 17.45
C VAL A 91 3.86 12.55 16.34
N ARG A 92 4.04 12.06 15.12
CA ARG A 92 4.23 12.90 13.95
C ARG A 92 2.94 12.98 13.14
N LEU A 93 2.49 14.21 12.91
CA LEU A 93 1.28 14.53 12.17
C LEU A 93 1.63 15.14 10.84
N ALA A 94 1.05 14.57 9.78
CA ALA A 94 1.04 15.19 8.47
C ALA A 94 -0.17 16.12 8.37
N VAL A 95 0.04 17.36 7.93
CA VAL A 95 -0.98 18.40 7.85
C VAL A 95 -0.88 19.15 6.52
N TYR A 96 -2.03 19.40 5.89
CA TYR A 96 -2.07 20.24 4.69
C TYR A 96 -2.00 21.73 5.03
N GLU A 97 -2.78 22.13 6.05
CA GLU A 97 -2.92 23.52 6.49
C GLU A 97 -2.84 23.64 8.02
N PRO A 98 -1.70 24.05 8.59
CA PRO A 98 -1.54 24.16 10.04
C PRO A 98 -2.36 25.31 10.66
N GLY A 99 -2.86 26.25 9.86
CA GLY A 99 -3.63 27.41 10.32
C GLY A 99 -5.13 27.15 10.55
N ARG A 100 -5.62 25.93 10.31
CA ARG A 100 -7.05 25.62 10.40
C ARG A 100 -7.48 25.43 11.87
N GLU A 101 -8.60 26.04 12.27
CA GLU A 101 -9.13 25.91 13.63
C GLU A 101 -9.42 24.45 14.03
N SER A 102 -9.99 23.67 13.10
CA SER A 102 -10.24 22.23 13.28
C SER A 102 -8.97 21.41 13.52
N PHE A 103 -7.81 21.86 13.03
CA PHE A 103 -6.54 21.20 13.30
C PHE A 103 -6.00 21.57 14.69
N LEU A 104 -6.14 22.84 15.08
CA LEU A 104 -5.71 23.31 16.40
C LEU A 104 -6.47 22.63 17.55
N SER A 105 -7.75 22.32 17.37
CA SER A 105 -8.53 21.57 18.37
C SER A 105 -8.01 20.13 18.55
N VAL A 106 -7.71 19.44 17.45
CA VAL A 106 -7.12 18.09 17.45
C VAL A 106 -5.74 18.11 18.08
N LEU A 107 -4.91 19.09 17.75
CA LEU A 107 -3.57 19.25 18.31
C LEU A 107 -3.62 19.44 19.83
N LYS A 108 -4.52 20.31 20.33
CA LYS A 108 -4.72 20.51 21.78
C LYS A 108 -5.21 19.25 22.47
N ARG A 109 -6.13 18.49 21.87
CA ARG A 109 -6.61 17.21 22.39
C ARG A 109 -5.45 16.23 22.57
N LEU A 110 -4.64 16.05 21.53
CA LEU A 110 -3.48 15.14 21.58
C LEU A 110 -2.43 15.59 22.62
N GLN A 111 -2.21 16.90 22.76
CA GLN A 111 -1.31 17.44 23.79
C GLN A 111 -1.86 17.19 25.21
N ASN A 112 -3.17 17.33 25.43
CA ASN A 112 -3.81 17.03 26.72
C ASN A 112 -3.72 15.54 27.09
N ASP A 113 -3.76 14.66 26.10
CA ASP A 113 -3.55 13.21 26.28
C ASP A 113 -2.06 12.87 26.57
N GLY A 114 -1.18 13.87 26.58
CA GLY A 114 0.23 13.74 26.93
C GLY A 114 1.15 13.36 25.76
N TYR A 115 0.71 13.62 24.52
CA TYR A 115 1.52 13.39 23.33
C TYR A 115 2.30 14.64 22.89
N GLU A 116 3.57 14.43 22.54
CA GLU A 116 4.42 15.43 21.90
C GLU A 116 4.22 15.37 20.39
N CYS A 117 3.60 16.41 19.82
CA CYS A 117 3.21 16.43 18.41
C CYS A 117 4.24 17.15 17.53
N GLU A 118 4.88 16.41 16.62
CA GLU A 118 5.73 16.96 15.55
C GLU A 118 4.92 17.15 14.27
N LEU A 119 5.00 18.33 13.65
CA LEU A 119 4.22 18.65 12.45
C LEU A 119 5.05 18.46 11.19
N SER A 120 4.44 17.93 10.13
CA SER A 120 5.02 17.83 8.79
C SER A 120 3.98 18.24 7.74
N LEU A 121 4.40 19.00 6.74
CA LEU A 121 3.53 19.41 5.66
C LEU A 121 3.40 18.28 4.63
N ALA A 122 2.17 18.00 4.20
CA ALA A 122 1.89 16.99 3.19
C ALA A 122 0.84 17.49 2.19
N SER A 123 0.77 16.86 1.02
CA SER A 123 -0.23 17.19 0.00
C SER A 123 -1.64 16.78 0.42
N ASP A 124 -2.65 17.56 -0.01
CA ASP A 124 -4.06 17.23 0.20
C ASP A 124 -4.41 15.86 -0.40
N ILE A 125 -3.87 15.56 -1.59
CA ILE A 125 -4.06 14.28 -2.27
C ILE A 125 -3.51 13.13 -1.42
N GLY A 126 -2.29 13.26 -0.91
CA GLY A 126 -1.67 12.23 -0.08
C GLY A 126 -2.45 11.99 1.22
N ILE A 127 -2.93 13.06 1.87
CA ILE A 127 -3.74 12.97 3.09
C ILE A 127 -5.08 12.28 2.81
N ARG A 128 -5.80 12.68 1.76
CA ARG A 128 -7.07 12.05 1.37
C ARG A 128 -6.90 10.59 0.98
N ASN A 129 -5.82 10.25 0.30
CA ASN A 129 -5.54 8.86 -0.06
C ASN A 129 -5.22 8.04 1.19
N ALA A 130 -4.48 8.58 2.16
CA ALA A 130 -4.28 7.94 3.47
C ALA A 130 -5.60 7.74 4.24
N LEU A 131 -6.52 8.71 4.18
CA LEU A 131 -7.86 8.60 4.77
C LEU A 131 -8.74 7.56 4.07
N LYS A 132 -8.64 7.40 2.75
CA LYS A 132 -9.36 6.32 2.04
C LYS A 132 -8.90 4.94 2.48
N LEU A 133 -7.60 4.76 2.72
CA LEU A 133 -7.06 3.52 3.29
C LEU A 133 -7.59 3.26 4.71
N TYR A 134 -7.91 4.33 5.44
CA TYR A 134 -8.49 4.28 6.78
C TYR A 134 -10.00 3.90 6.76
N THR A 135 -10.80 4.46 5.84
CA THR A 135 -12.27 4.25 5.76
C THR A 135 -12.68 2.95 5.05
N SER A 136 -11.84 2.41 4.15
CA SER A 136 -12.19 1.23 3.31
C SER A 136 -12.21 -0.13 4.06
N GLY A 137 -12.24 -0.14 5.40
CA GLY A 137 -12.62 -1.32 6.18
C GLY A 137 -11.54 -2.40 6.33
N GLN A 138 -10.27 -2.10 6.06
CA GLN A 138 -9.13 -2.95 6.48
C GLN A 138 -8.66 -2.68 7.92
N LEU A 139 -9.24 -1.69 8.61
CA LEU A 139 -9.14 -1.56 10.06
C LEU A 139 -10.51 -1.89 10.67
N GLN A 140 -10.77 -3.16 10.94
CA GLN A 140 -11.79 -3.49 11.92
C GLN A 140 -11.27 -3.21 13.33
N VAL A 141 -12.19 -2.67 14.11
CA VAL A 141 -12.06 -2.19 15.47
C VAL A 141 -11.56 -3.33 16.37
N ALA A 142 -10.34 -3.24 16.86
CA ALA A 142 -9.98 -3.89 18.12
C ALA A 142 -10.30 -2.89 19.22
N GLN A 143 -11.56 -2.87 19.66
CA GLN A 143 -11.86 -2.45 21.03
C GLN A 143 -11.22 -3.51 21.96
N PRO A 144 -10.74 -3.13 23.16
CA PRO A 144 -10.21 -4.10 24.11
C PRO A 144 -11.40 -4.87 24.70
N VAL A 145 -11.85 -5.92 24.01
CA VAL A 145 -12.88 -6.80 24.55
C VAL A 145 -12.21 -7.88 25.39
N HIS A 146 -12.41 -7.71 26.68
CA HIS A 146 -12.39 -8.75 27.69
C HIS A 146 -12.93 -10.07 27.12
N ASN A 147 -12.22 -11.17 27.41
CA ASN A 147 -12.61 -12.55 27.13
C ASN A 147 -14.13 -12.78 27.24
N VAL A 148 -14.82 -12.87 26.10
CA VAL A 148 -16.08 -13.62 25.99
C VAL A 148 -16.15 -14.21 24.58
N VAL A 149 -15.99 -15.52 24.51
CA VAL A 149 -16.32 -16.33 23.33
C VAL A 149 -17.79 -16.09 22.98
N SER A 150 -18.07 -15.50 21.82
CA SER A 150 -19.45 -15.41 21.32
C SER A 150 -19.52 -15.17 19.80
N LEU A 151 -19.75 -16.26 19.05
CA LEU A 151 -20.64 -16.39 17.87
C LEU A 151 -20.60 -15.33 16.73
N GLN A 152 -19.64 -14.41 16.68
CA GLN A 152 -19.47 -13.41 15.62
C GLN A 152 -18.37 -13.79 14.61
N ASP A 153 -17.60 -14.85 14.89
CA ASP A 153 -16.49 -15.33 14.07
C ASP A 153 -16.93 -15.92 12.71
N GLU A 154 -18.17 -16.42 12.59
CA GLU A 154 -18.60 -17.12 11.36
C GLU A 154 -18.71 -16.19 10.13
N ARG A 155 -19.15 -14.94 10.32
CA ARG A 155 -19.35 -13.98 9.21
C ARG A 155 -18.07 -13.29 8.73
N LEU A 156 -17.09 -13.13 9.62
CA LEU A 156 -15.76 -12.62 9.29
C LEU A 156 -14.94 -13.69 8.58
N PHE A 157 -15.02 -14.92 9.08
CA PHE A 157 -14.43 -16.09 8.45
C PHE A 157 -14.96 -16.30 7.03
N GLU A 158 -16.27 -16.12 6.78
CA GLU A 158 -16.82 -16.22 5.42
C GLU A 158 -16.26 -15.19 4.43
N LYS A 159 -16.06 -13.93 4.84
CA LYS A 159 -15.50 -12.89 3.96
C LYS A 159 -14.00 -13.08 3.73
N GLU A 160 -13.26 -13.47 4.75
CA GLU A 160 -11.85 -13.83 4.62
C GLU A 160 -11.69 -15.06 3.73
N LEU A 161 -12.53 -16.09 3.90
CA LEU A 161 -12.54 -17.29 3.08
C LEU A 161 -12.84 -16.97 1.61
N GLN A 162 -13.80 -16.09 1.33
CA GLN A 162 -14.10 -15.66 -0.05
C GLN A 162 -12.92 -14.94 -0.71
N ASN A 163 -12.25 -14.04 0.01
CA ASN A 163 -11.06 -13.35 -0.49
C ASN A 163 -9.89 -14.30 -0.73
N LEU A 164 -9.71 -15.32 0.12
CA LEU A 164 -8.68 -16.34 -0.02
C LEU A 164 -8.97 -17.30 -1.19
N ILE A 165 -10.24 -17.67 -1.40
CA ILE A 165 -10.69 -18.47 -2.54
C ILE A 165 -10.46 -17.70 -3.85
N GLU A 166 -10.78 -16.41 -3.88
CA GLU A 166 -10.55 -15.57 -5.05
C GLU A 166 -9.05 -15.43 -5.36
N LEU A 167 -8.21 -15.23 -4.34
CA LEU A 167 -6.76 -15.19 -4.47
C LEU A 167 -6.19 -16.50 -5.03
N LYS A 168 -6.64 -17.66 -4.52
CA LYS A 168 -6.27 -18.99 -5.04
C LYS A 168 -6.61 -19.11 -6.52
N ASN A 169 -7.83 -18.74 -6.91
CA ASN A 169 -8.29 -18.85 -8.30
C ASN A 169 -7.53 -17.92 -9.25
N LYS A 170 -7.11 -16.74 -8.79
CA LYS A 170 -6.23 -15.84 -9.57
C LYS A 170 -4.84 -16.45 -9.74
N ILE A 171 -4.23 -16.94 -8.66
CA ILE A 171 -2.90 -17.54 -8.68
C ILE A 171 -2.79 -18.72 -9.65
N LEU A 172 -3.82 -19.56 -9.73
CA LEU A 172 -3.83 -20.73 -10.62
C LEU A 172 -3.94 -20.39 -12.12
N LYS A 173 -4.41 -19.17 -12.46
CA LYS A 173 -4.65 -18.75 -13.85
C LYS A 173 -3.58 -17.80 -14.38
N LEU A 174 -2.83 -17.15 -13.48
CA LEU A 174 -1.83 -16.14 -13.84
C LEU A 174 -0.46 -16.78 -14.14
N PRO A 175 0.38 -16.13 -14.96
CA PRO A 175 1.78 -16.49 -15.10
C PRO A 175 2.52 -16.50 -13.75
N SER A 176 3.53 -17.35 -13.61
CA SER A 176 4.21 -17.59 -12.32
C SER A 176 4.76 -16.33 -11.64
N GLU A 177 5.19 -15.32 -12.41
CA GLU A 177 5.68 -14.06 -11.87
C GLU A 177 4.57 -13.16 -11.32
N GLU A 178 3.49 -12.99 -12.09
CA GLU A 178 2.32 -12.20 -11.68
C GLU A 178 1.63 -12.85 -10.48
N ALA A 179 1.50 -14.18 -10.49
CA ALA A 179 0.92 -14.95 -9.40
C ALA A 179 1.75 -14.81 -8.10
N LEU A 180 3.09 -14.78 -8.19
CA LEU A 180 3.96 -14.54 -7.03
C LEU A 180 3.80 -13.11 -6.49
N ASN A 181 3.66 -12.12 -7.39
CA ASN A 181 3.41 -10.73 -6.98
C ASN A 181 2.05 -10.57 -6.30
N GLU A 182 0.98 -11.15 -6.86
CA GLU A 182 -0.35 -11.16 -6.24
C GLU A 182 -0.34 -11.84 -4.86
N LEU A 183 0.42 -12.93 -4.72
CA LEU A 183 0.61 -13.59 -3.43
C LEU A 183 1.30 -12.67 -2.40
N HIS A 184 2.36 -11.98 -2.80
CA HIS A 184 3.04 -11.01 -1.92
C HIS A 184 2.13 -9.84 -1.54
N VAL A 185 1.37 -9.31 -2.50
CA VAL A 185 0.39 -8.25 -2.24
C VAL A 185 -0.71 -8.75 -1.29
N GLY A 186 -1.19 -9.97 -1.50
CA GLY A 186 -2.16 -10.64 -0.62
C GLY A 186 -1.64 -10.80 0.81
N ALA A 187 -0.39 -11.22 0.97
CA ALA A 187 0.26 -11.33 2.27
C ALA A 187 0.40 -9.98 2.98
N ILE A 188 0.79 -8.93 2.25
CA ILE A 188 0.88 -7.57 2.80
C ILE A 188 -0.51 -7.06 3.21
N ARG A 189 -1.53 -7.27 2.37
CA ARG A 189 -2.93 -6.89 2.68
C ARG A 189 -3.47 -7.63 3.90
N ALA A 190 -3.05 -8.88 4.10
CA ALA A 190 -3.40 -9.70 5.25
C ALA A 190 -2.57 -9.38 6.51
N GLY A 191 -1.63 -8.41 6.46
CA GLY A 191 -0.77 -8.08 7.59
C GLY A 191 0.23 -9.18 7.96
N ALA A 192 0.58 -10.07 7.02
CA ALA A 192 1.47 -11.19 7.30
C ALA A 192 2.93 -10.73 7.48
N SER A 193 3.53 -11.17 8.60
CA SER A 193 4.95 -10.97 8.93
C SER A 193 5.88 -11.93 8.18
N ASP A 194 5.43 -13.16 7.95
CA ASP A 194 6.18 -14.19 7.23
C ASP A 194 5.24 -14.95 6.29
N ILE A 195 5.72 -15.26 5.08
CA ILE A 195 5.09 -16.24 4.20
C ILE A 195 5.86 -17.54 4.31
N HIS A 196 5.14 -18.62 4.60
CA HIS A 196 5.66 -19.95 4.81
C HIS A 196 5.20 -20.87 3.69
N TYR A 197 6.14 -21.37 2.87
CA TYR A 197 5.85 -22.44 1.91
C TYR A 197 6.31 -23.77 2.50
N GLN A 198 5.42 -24.75 2.52
CA GLN A 198 5.65 -26.11 3.03
C GLN A 198 5.29 -27.13 1.95
N PRO A 199 6.27 -27.57 1.14
CA PRO A 199 6.04 -28.63 0.18
C PRO A 199 5.79 -29.96 0.87
N GLU A 200 4.76 -30.65 0.42
CA GLU A 200 4.43 -32.04 0.70
C GLU A 200 4.65 -32.88 -0.58
N GLU A 201 4.32 -34.17 -0.54
CA GLU A 201 4.56 -35.07 -1.67
C GLU A 201 3.79 -34.68 -2.95
N LYS A 202 2.56 -34.16 -2.80
CA LYS A 202 1.66 -33.88 -3.93
C LYS A 202 1.29 -32.40 -4.09
N SER A 203 1.45 -31.61 -3.05
CA SER A 203 1.06 -30.20 -3.01
C SER A 203 2.02 -29.40 -2.12
N CYS A 204 1.93 -28.08 -2.17
CA CYS A 204 2.62 -27.20 -1.25
C CYS A 204 1.59 -26.37 -0.48
N ILE A 205 1.63 -26.48 0.85
CA ILE A 205 0.79 -25.68 1.74
C ILE A 205 1.44 -24.30 1.92
N VAL A 206 0.70 -23.25 1.60
CA VAL A 206 1.11 -21.86 1.87
C VAL A 206 0.44 -21.38 3.15
N ARG A 207 1.27 -20.91 4.10
CA ARG A 207 0.83 -20.35 5.37
C ARG A 207 1.30 -18.91 5.53
N PHE A 208 0.47 -18.06 6.11
CA PHE A 208 0.85 -16.72 6.52
C PHE A 208 1.03 -16.67 8.03
N ARG A 209 2.03 -15.92 8.48
CA ARG A 209 2.19 -15.61 9.89
C ARG A 209 1.60 -14.24 10.18
N ILE A 210 0.39 -14.20 10.73
CA ILE A 210 -0.34 -12.99 11.06
C ILE A 210 -0.37 -12.89 12.58
N ASP A 211 0.08 -11.75 13.13
CA ASP A 211 0.13 -11.50 14.58
C ASP A 211 0.78 -12.62 15.41
N GLY A 212 1.78 -13.29 14.83
CA GLY A 212 2.55 -14.36 15.45
C GLY A 212 1.99 -15.77 15.24
N ILE A 213 0.74 -15.90 14.77
CA ILE A 213 0.03 -17.17 14.55
C ILE A 213 0.14 -17.58 13.08
N LEU A 214 0.32 -18.88 12.82
CA LEU A 214 0.39 -19.45 11.47
C LEU A 214 -1.01 -19.83 10.98
N HIS A 215 -1.47 -19.17 9.91
CA HIS A 215 -2.73 -19.45 9.25
C HIS A 215 -2.51 -20.14 7.91
N VAL A 216 -3.28 -21.18 7.61
CA VAL A 216 -3.28 -21.83 6.29
C VAL A 216 -4.10 -20.98 5.33
N VAL A 217 -3.50 -20.62 4.20
CA VAL A 217 -4.09 -19.68 3.23
C VAL A 217 -4.66 -20.45 2.05
N PHE A 218 -3.83 -21.25 1.38
CA PHE A 218 -4.23 -22.14 0.29
C PHE A 218 -3.14 -23.18 0.01
N GLU A 219 -3.53 -24.21 -0.74
CA GLU A 219 -2.64 -25.25 -1.26
C GLU A 219 -2.35 -25.03 -2.74
N LEU A 220 -1.07 -25.16 -3.09
CA LEU A 220 -0.57 -25.06 -4.46
C LEU A 220 -0.24 -26.46 -5.02
N PRO A 221 -0.55 -26.74 -6.29
CA PRO A 221 0.03 -27.86 -7.01
C PRO A 221 1.56 -27.75 -7.06
N ASN A 222 2.25 -28.90 -7.06
CA ASN A 222 3.72 -28.91 -7.00
C ASN A 222 4.36 -28.21 -8.21
N ASP A 223 3.77 -28.33 -9.40
CA ASP A 223 4.24 -27.67 -10.63
C ASP A 223 4.32 -26.15 -10.47
N ILE A 224 3.30 -25.54 -9.85
CA ILE A 224 3.25 -24.10 -9.61
C ILE A 224 4.26 -23.71 -8.52
N TYR A 225 4.39 -24.53 -7.48
CA TYR A 225 5.38 -24.31 -6.43
C TYR A 225 6.81 -24.32 -6.98
N HIS A 226 7.17 -25.26 -7.86
CA HIS A 226 8.49 -25.29 -8.49
C HIS A 226 8.77 -24.02 -9.30
N ASN A 227 7.79 -23.54 -10.05
CA ASN A 227 7.90 -22.27 -10.78
C ASN A 227 8.11 -21.09 -9.81
N PHE A 228 7.39 -21.05 -8.69
CA PHE A 228 7.55 -20.01 -7.67
C PHE A 228 8.94 -20.04 -7.04
N VAL A 229 9.45 -21.23 -6.71
CA VAL A 229 10.80 -21.38 -6.16
C VAL A 229 11.85 -20.88 -7.15
N ASN A 230 11.68 -21.15 -8.46
CA ASN A 230 12.60 -20.68 -9.49
C ASN A 230 12.55 -19.16 -9.64
N GLN A 231 11.36 -18.57 -9.68
CA GLN A 231 11.19 -17.11 -9.69
C GLN A 231 11.79 -16.46 -8.45
N LEU A 232 11.61 -17.07 -7.28
CA LEU A 232 12.17 -16.55 -6.05
C LEU A 232 13.69 -16.70 -5.98
N LYS A 233 14.24 -17.84 -6.45
CA LYS A 233 15.68 -18.05 -6.62
C LYS A 233 16.25 -16.96 -7.54
N TYR A 234 15.59 -16.69 -8.67
CA TYR A 234 15.99 -15.64 -9.61
C TYR A 234 15.97 -14.25 -8.97
N LYS A 235 14.86 -13.85 -8.33
CA LYS A 235 14.73 -12.54 -7.65
C LYS A 235 15.70 -12.36 -6.49
N SER A 236 16.04 -13.44 -5.79
CA SER A 236 16.99 -13.43 -4.66
C SER A 236 18.45 -13.66 -5.08
N GLN A 237 18.74 -13.67 -6.39
CA GLN A 237 20.08 -13.95 -6.95
C GLN A 237 20.69 -15.28 -6.45
N MET A 238 19.86 -16.26 -6.13
CA MET A 238 20.29 -17.60 -5.74
C MET A 238 20.57 -18.47 -6.97
N LYS A 239 21.47 -19.45 -6.82
CA LYS A 239 21.76 -20.42 -7.88
C LYS A 239 20.50 -21.20 -8.28
N LEU A 240 20.15 -21.15 -9.56
CA LEU A 240 18.99 -21.86 -10.13
C LEU A 240 19.21 -23.38 -10.15
N ASN A 241 20.41 -23.82 -10.57
CA ASN A 241 20.82 -25.21 -10.80
C ASN A 241 21.07 -26.04 -9.52
N VAL A 242 20.40 -25.70 -8.43
CA VAL A 242 20.47 -26.44 -7.17
C VAL A 242 19.10 -27.04 -6.89
N ASP A 243 18.90 -28.25 -7.41
CA ASP A 243 17.68 -29.05 -7.24
C ASP A 243 17.88 -30.21 -6.24
N ASN A 244 19.14 -30.52 -5.91
CA ASN A 244 19.52 -31.65 -5.04
C ASN A 244 19.35 -31.40 -3.53
N ILE A 245 18.80 -30.24 -3.12
CA ILE A 245 18.53 -29.96 -1.70
C ILE A 245 17.02 -29.72 -1.58
N PRO A 246 16.23 -30.70 -1.11
CA PRO A 246 14.81 -30.51 -0.92
C PRO A 246 14.57 -29.37 0.07
N VAL A 247 13.96 -28.29 -0.41
CA VAL A 247 13.62 -27.13 0.42
C VAL A 247 12.41 -27.51 1.25
N ARG A 248 12.62 -28.00 2.48
CA ARG A 248 11.52 -28.41 3.38
C ARG A 248 10.65 -27.24 3.79
N HIS A 249 11.26 -26.07 3.89
CA HIS A 249 10.58 -24.87 4.30
C HIS A 249 11.26 -23.63 3.72
N LEU A 250 10.47 -22.83 3.01
CA LEU A 250 10.87 -21.52 2.52
C LEU A 250 10.12 -20.46 3.32
N ARG A 251 10.89 -19.57 3.94
CA ARG A 251 10.35 -18.38 4.61
C ARG A 251 10.70 -17.16 3.79
N ILE A 252 9.72 -16.32 3.57
CA ILE A 252 9.91 -14.99 3.00
C ILE A 252 9.39 -13.96 4.00
N SER A 253 10.25 -13.03 4.41
CA SER A 253 9.90 -11.95 5.32
C SER A 253 10.00 -10.61 4.58
N PRO A 254 9.03 -9.70 4.71
CA PRO A 254 9.15 -8.36 4.15
C PRO A 254 10.22 -7.59 4.93
N CYS A 255 11.25 -7.15 4.24
CA CYS A 255 12.29 -6.26 4.74
C CYS A 255 12.03 -4.85 4.19
N LEU A 256 12.19 -3.83 5.05
CA LEU A 256 12.18 -2.43 4.63
C LEU A 256 13.61 -1.96 4.46
N ASP A 257 14.04 -1.71 3.23
CA ASP A 257 15.25 -0.98 2.92
C ASP A 257 14.93 0.43 2.39
N SER A 258 15.95 1.28 2.31
CA SER A 258 15.82 2.71 1.99
C SER A 258 15.31 3.02 0.57
N TRP A 259 15.02 1.99 -0.24
CA TRP A 259 14.53 2.07 -1.63
C TRP A 259 13.12 1.47 -1.84
N GLY A 260 12.46 0.95 -0.80
CA GLY A 260 11.16 0.27 -0.90
C GLY A 260 11.12 -1.03 -0.09
N ARG A 261 10.04 -1.82 -0.20
CA ARG A 261 9.96 -3.13 0.46
C ARG A 261 10.65 -4.20 -0.40
N GLN A 262 11.73 -4.79 0.10
CA GLN A 262 12.35 -5.99 -0.46
C GLN A 262 11.99 -7.23 0.37
N TRP A 263 11.90 -8.39 -0.27
CA TRP A 263 11.60 -9.65 0.42
C TRP A 263 12.90 -10.39 0.73
N ASN A 264 13.15 -10.72 2.01
CA ASN A 264 14.30 -11.54 2.40
C ASN A 264 13.90 -13.03 2.40
N THR A 265 14.71 -13.88 1.78
CA THR A 265 14.41 -15.30 1.59
C THR A 265 15.34 -16.18 2.40
N SER A 266 14.76 -17.05 3.23
CA SER A 266 15.50 -18.01 4.07
C SER A 266 15.07 -19.44 3.76
N LYS A 267 16.04 -20.35 3.61
CA LYS A 267 15.82 -21.78 3.34
C LYS A 267 16.36 -22.62 4.49
N LYS A 268 15.64 -23.68 4.87
CA LYS A 268 16.16 -24.76 5.73
C LYS A 268 16.35 -26.05 4.92
N PRO A 269 17.58 -26.59 4.80
CA PRO A 269 17.84 -27.90 4.19
C PRO A 269 17.33 -29.05 5.08
N GLN A 270 17.12 -30.24 4.50
CA GLN A 270 16.93 -31.46 5.28
C GLN A 270 18.26 -31.91 5.91
N ILE A 271 18.22 -32.33 7.17
CA ILE A 271 19.26 -33.14 7.84
C ILE A 271 18.77 -34.58 7.76
#